data_AF-A0A6A3HQZ2-F1
#
_entry.id   AF-A0A6A3HQZ2-F1
#
_cell.length_a   1.000
_cell.length_b   1.000
_cell.length_c   1.000
_cell.angle_alpha   90.00
_cell.angle_beta   90.00
_cell.angle_gamma   90.00
#
_symmetry.space_group_name_H-M   'P 1'
#
loop_
_entity.id
_entity.type
_entity.pdbx_description
1 polymer ?
#
loop_
_entity_poly.entity_id
_entity_poly.type
_entity_poly.pdbx_seq_one_letter_code
_entity_poly.pdbx_strand_id
1 'polypeptide(L)'
;MMFWNKLNESHWPKYVPERYYLAAEARLDDMEEQKVQPLFWGGLSATGDVEEELLPEDFEPEQDDKSKDADWNAADEGVPVEDVSEVESVSESVTTSKRRKRRGSQTPSVDQRPVKRSRGGSRSLLAQKDYSGLTPAEKAVVEIPENGMVSWRHHGIRVKHVDPSSTKNSQTLGLPDYSPNRHDLALLKARFSPEDFHRLLTNMMPWRQMYDDRVKVLYFHRLEDLSDAEVKFLDEMIDFMNGNSRAFWNALHWIIFLPGDVDSLAYKIHTRRRKAQESVSKRAATLVKRHKQNGVRESLFHEPGVWKYPAKVCHWILKDPSALQSHSLEEQLRRLDIAEPARLQWAHCVSDDDRIAHVPVEIHDLLIPADQRDFISDDAP
;
A
#
# COMPACT_ATOMS: atom_id res chain seq x y z
N MET A 1 9.05 36.46 -23.97
CA MET A 1 10.53 36.36 -23.95
C MET A 1 11.05 37.04 -22.69
N MET A 2 11.27 36.29 -21.62
CA MET A 2 12.00 36.74 -20.43
C MET A 2 12.80 35.53 -19.94
N PHE A 3 14.00 35.77 -19.39
CA PHE A 3 14.97 34.79 -18.87
C PHE A 3 16.11 34.34 -19.80
N TRP A 4 16.56 35.17 -20.73
CA TRP A 4 17.97 35.16 -21.13
C TRP A 4 18.70 36.23 -20.30
N ASN A 5 19.76 35.84 -19.60
CA ASN A 5 20.66 36.64 -18.71
C ASN A 5 20.48 36.56 -17.18
N LYS A 6 19.51 35.80 -16.62
CA LYS A 6 19.40 35.67 -15.15
C LYS A 6 20.20 34.51 -14.52
N LEU A 7 20.75 33.60 -15.32
CA LEU A 7 21.60 32.51 -14.81
C LEU A 7 22.92 33.03 -14.22
N ASN A 8 23.42 34.16 -14.70
CA ASN A 8 24.66 34.78 -14.20
C ASN A 8 24.48 35.51 -12.85
N GLU A 9 23.24 35.81 -12.45
CA GLU A 9 22.93 36.47 -11.16
C GLU A 9 22.66 35.45 -10.04
N SER A 10 22.62 34.16 -10.36
CA SER A 10 22.42 33.12 -9.37
C SER A 10 23.73 32.88 -8.62
N HIS A 11 23.72 32.86 -7.29
CA HIS A 11 24.95 32.68 -6.49
C HIS A 11 25.51 31.25 -6.50
N TRP A 12 24.80 30.28 -7.07
CA TRP A 12 25.21 28.88 -7.07
C TRP A 12 26.58 28.61 -7.73
N PRO A 13 27.04 29.32 -8.78
CA PRO A 13 28.34 29.02 -9.39
C PRO A 13 29.51 29.29 -8.44
N LYS A 14 29.31 30.14 -7.42
CA LYS A 14 30.34 30.52 -6.45
C LYS A 14 30.60 29.46 -5.39
N TYR A 15 29.67 28.52 -5.21
CA TYR A 15 29.72 27.50 -4.15
C TYR A 15 29.88 26.08 -4.69
N VAL A 16 29.83 25.88 -6.01
CA VAL A 16 30.12 24.58 -6.63
C VAL A 16 31.63 24.45 -6.81
N PRO A 17 32.28 23.46 -6.16
CA PRO A 17 33.71 23.22 -6.34
C PRO A 17 34.09 22.95 -7.80
N GLU A 18 35.22 23.51 -8.24
CA GLU A 18 35.72 23.45 -9.63
C GLU A 18 35.76 22.02 -10.22
N ARG A 19 36.03 21.01 -9.38
CA ARG A 19 36.03 19.59 -9.77
C ARG A 19 34.74 19.13 -10.46
N TYR A 20 33.59 19.71 -10.12
CA TYR A 20 32.31 19.31 -10.72
C TYR A 20 32.13 19.88 -12.11
N TYR A 21 32.67 21.06 -12.40
CA TYR A 21 32.70 21.63 -13.75
C TYR A 21 33.62 20.81 -14.65
N LEU A 22 34.82 20.49 -14.17
CA LEU A 22 35.78 19.65 -14.91
C LEU A 22 35.23 18.25 -15.18
N ALA A 23 34.51 17.65 -14.22
CA ALA A 23 33.87 16.35 -14.41
C ALA A 23 32.70 16.41 -15.42
N ALA A 24 31.96 17.53 -15.44
CA ALA A 24 30.89 17.73 -16.42
C ALA A 24 31.46 17.96 -17.83
N GLU A 25 32.53 18.75 -17.97
CA GLU A 25 33.24 18.95 -19.24
C GLU A 25 33.79 17.63 -19.78
N ALA A 26 34.54 16.86 -18.98
CA ALA A 26 35.07 15.57 -19.40
C ALA A 26 33.96 14.58 -19.84
N ARG A 27 32.78 14.67 -19.23
CA ARG A 27 31.63 13.83 -19.60
C ARG A 27 30.98 14.30 -20.89
N LEU A 28 30.92 15.61 -21.15
CA LEU A 28 30.42 16.15 -22.40
C LEU A 28 31.38 15.87 -23.56
N ASP A 29 32.68 15.98 -23.33
CA ASP A 29 33.72 15.65 -24.32
C ASP A 29 33.67 14.16 -24.72
N ASP A 30 33.55 13.25 -23.74
CA ASP A 30 33.38 11.80 -23.99
C ASP A 30 32.09 11.50 -24.77
N MET A 31 31.01 12.21 -24.48
CA MET A 31 29.74 12.09 -25.23
C MET A 31 29.86 12.64 -26.65
N GLU A 32 30.61 13.72 -26.86
CA GLU A 32 30.90 14.29 -28.18
C GLU A 32 31.76 13.32 -29.02
N GLU A 33 32.81 12.73 -28.43
CA GLU A 33 33.64 11.71 -29.07
C GLU A 33 32.81 10.48 -29.49
N GLN A 34 31.85 10.08 -28.65
CA GLN A 34 30.93 8.98 -28.92
C GLN A 34 29.75 9.37 -29.84
N LYS A 35 29.65 10.64 -30.26
CA LYS A 35 28.53 11.21 -31.04
C LYS A 35 27.15 10.97 -30.42
N VAL A 36 27.09 10.90 -29.10
CA VAL A 36 25.86 10.72 -28.33
C VAL A 36 25.33 12.10 -27.96
N GLN A 37 24.13 12.45 -28.42
CA GLN A 37 23.47 13.68 -27.97
C GLN A 37 22.98 13.51 -26.52
N PRO A 38 23.27 14.46 -25.62
CA PRO A 38 22.68 14.45 -24.30
C PRO A 38 21.15 14.52 -24.40
N LEU A 39 20.48 13.78 -23.51
CA LEU A 39 19.02 13.79 -23.41
C LEU A 39 18.54 15.23 -23.23
N PHE A 40 17.59 15.63 -24.06
CA PHE A 40 16.96 16.94 -23.96
C PHE A 40 16.24 17.03 -22.60
N TRP A 41 16.77 17.87 -21.71
CA TRP A 41 16.06 18.27 -20.52
C TRP A 41 14.84 19.08 -20.98
N GLY A 42 13.65 18.50 -20.82
CA GLY A 42 12.39 19.13 -21.22
C GLY A 42 12.21 20.52 -20.63
N GLY A 43 11.23 21.26 -21.16
CA GLY A 43 10.91 22.60 -20.65
C GLY A 43 10.60 22.56 -19.15
N LEU A 44 11.24 23.46 -18.39
CA LEU A 44 11.03 23.60 -16.94
C LEU A 44 9.54 23.85 -16.65
N SER A 45 8.86 22.88 -16.04
CA SER A 45 7.50 23.05 -15.54
C SER A 45 7.48 24.09 -14.42
N ALA A 46 6.54 25.04 -14.47
CA ALA A 46 6.45 26.17 -13.54
C ALA A 46 6.00 25.82 -12.11
N THR A 47 5.99 24.54 -11.73
CA THR A 47 5.60 24.03 -10.41
C THR A 47 6.82 23.44 -9.72
N GLY A 48 7.30 24.16 -8.70
CA GLY A 48 8.53 23.87 -7.96
C GLY A 48 8.46 22.68 -7.00
N ASP A 49 8.13 21.49 -7.50
CA ASP A 49 8.15 20.24 -6.73
C ASP A 49 9.13 19.18 -7.30
N VAL A 50 10.02 19.58 -8.21
CA VAL A 50 10.99 18.66 -8.88
C VAL A 50 12.30 18.49 -8.08
N GLU A 51 12.50 19.22 -6.97
CA GLU A 51 13.75 19.14 -6.20
C GLU A 51 13.98 17.79 -5.48
N GLU A 52 12.97 16.92 -5.35
CA GLU A 52 13.13 15.65 -4.63
C GLU A 52 13.56 14.47 -5.53
N GLU A 53 13.54 14.61 -6.87
CA GLU A 53 13.86 13.50 -7.79
C GLU A 53 15.37 13.34 -8.10
N LEU A 54 16.22 14.29 -7.70
CA LEU A 54 17.66 14.31 -8.07
C LEU A 54 18.65 14.55 -6.93
N LEU A 55 18.30 14.34 -5.65
CA LEU A 55 19.31 14.46 -4.59
C LEU A 55 20.42 13.39 -4.75
N PRO A 56 21.70 13.79 -4.93
CA PRO A 56 22.82 12.86 -5.00
C PRO A 56 22.98 12.06 -3.69
N GLU A 57 23.72 10.95 -3.76
CA GLU A 57 23.94 10.00 -2.65
C GLU A 57 24.58 10.59 -1.38
N ASP A 58 25.09 11.83 -1.43
CA ASP A 58 25.81 12.52 -0.35
C ASP A 58 24.99 13.65 0.31
N PHE A 59 23.73 13.39 0.67
CA PHE A 59 22.97 14.31 1.54
C PHE A 59 23.07 13.84 3.00
N GLU A 60 23.95 14.46 3.77
CA GLU A 60 24.01 14.35 5.23
C GLU A 60 22.82 15.13 5.82
N PRO A 61 21.87 14.49 6.53
CA PRO A 61 20.78 15.21 7.16
C PRO A 61 21.29 15.94 8.42
N GLU A 62 20.98 17.23 8.53
CA GLU A 62 21.06 17.95 9.80
C GLU A 62 20.27 17.17 10.88
N GLN A 63 20.96 16.88 11.98
CA GLN A 63 20.36 16.35 13.21
C GLN A 63 19.35 17.36 13.76
N ASP A 64 18.08 16.97 13.83
CA ASP A 64 17.21 17.43 14.91
C ASP A 64 16.87 16.24 15.80
N ASP A 65 17.55 16.24 16.94
CA ASP A 65 17.43 15.31 18.04
C ASP A 65 16.30 15.77 18.95
N LYS A 66 15.12 15.11 18.90
CA LYS A 66 14.35 14.70 20.10
C LYS A 66 13.46 13.49 19.82
N SER A 67 13.99 12.36 20.27
CA SER A 67 13.30 11.19 20.79
C SER A 67 11.83 11.39 21.23
N LYS A 68 10.96 10.55 20.67
CA LYS A 68 9.80 9.96 21.38
C LYS A 68 9.51 8.58 20.79
N ASP A 69 10.39 7.65 21.12
CA ASP A 69 10.03 6.25 21.25
C ASP A 69 9.12 6.11 22.47
N ALA A 70 7.83 5.93 22.25
CA ALA A 70 6.90 5.32 23.20
C ALA A 70 5.54 5.13 22.52
N ASP A 71 5.25 3.92 22.04
CA ASP A 71 4.06 3.24 22.54
C ASP A 71 4.09 1.74 22.19
N TRP A 72 4.77 0.98 23.04
CA TRP A 72 4.43 -0.41 23.34
C TRP A 72 4.79 -0.65 24.81
N ASN A 73 3.79 -0.61 25.69
CA ASN A 73 3.88 -1.27 26.99
C ASN A 73 2.76 -2.29 27.14
N ALA A 74 3.18 -3.45 27.66
CA ALA A 74 2.35 -4.53 28.10
C ALA A 74 1.73 -4.21 29.48
N ALA A 75 0.64 -4.90 29.77
CA ALA A 75 -0.15 -4.90 31.00
C ALA A 75 -1.03 -3.66 31.21
N ASP A 76 -2.32 -3.82 30.95
CA ASP A 76 -3.29 -3.40 31.95
C ASP A 76 -4.38 -4.48 32.11
N GLU A 77 -4.56 -4.84 33.37
CA GLU A 77 -5.63 -5.65 33.91
C GLU A 77 -6.95 -4.87 33.76
N GLY A 78 -8.03 -5.60 33.49
CA GLY A 78 -9.28 -4.98 33.08
C GLY A 78 -10.01 -4.23 34.19
N VAL A 79 -10.79 -3.22 33.79
CA VAL A 79 -12.12 -2.93 34.34
C VAL A 79 -12.97 -2.30 33.20
N PRO A 80 -14.24 -2.68 33.00
CA PRO A 80 -15.09 -2.11 31.96
C PRO A 80 -15.70 -0.78 32.41
N VAL A 81 -15.75 0.18 31.48
CA VAL A 81 -16.57 1.39 31.58
C VAL A 81 -17.71 1.22 30.59
N GLU A 82 -18.92 1.00 31.10
CA GLU A 82 -20.15 1.30 30.36
C GLU A 82 -20.62 2.71 30.71
N ASP A 83 -21.27 3.28 29.71
CA ASP A 83 -21.65 4.67 29.51
C ASP A 83 -23.15 4.89 29.87
N VAL A 84 -23.50 6.16 30.02
CA VAL A 84 -24.81 6.85 29.91
C VAL A 84 -25.98 6.61 30.90
N SER A 85 -26.10 7.61 31.79
CA SER A 85 -27.25 8.52 32.10
C SER A 85 -28.72 8.06 32.09
N GLU A 86 -29.37 8.35 33.25
CA GLU A 86 -30.73 8.89 33.52
C GLU A 86 -31.97 8.29 32.84
N VAL A 87 -32.85 7.67 33.65
CA VAL A 87 -34.22 8.17 33.94
C VAL A 87 -34.78 7.51 35.23
N GLU A 88 -35.52 8.30 36.00
CA GLU A 88 -36.15 7.98 37.29
C GLU A 88 -37.20 6.86 37.25
N SER A 89 -37.29 6.03 38.31
CA SER A 89 -38.46 5.94 39.21
C SER A 89 -38.41 4.74 40.18
N VAL A 90 -38.37 5.09 41.48
CA VAL A 90 -38.94 4.47 42.70
C VAL A 90 -39.23 2.96 42.72
N SER A 91 -38.59 2.22 43.66
CA SER A 91 -39.26 1.51 44.78
C SER A 91 -38.27 0.78 45.69
N GLU A 92 -38.53 0.86 46.99
CA GLU A 92 -37.75 0.38 48.14
C GLU A 92 -37.59 -1.15 48.22
N SER A 93 -36.46 -1.67 48.74
CA SER A 93 -36.40 -2.32 50.06
C SER A 93 -35.12 -3.17 50.31
N VAL A 94 -34.39 -2.78 51.37
CA VAL A 94 -33.97 -3.60 52.52
C VAL A 94 -32.91 -4.72 52.34
N THR A 95 -31.66 -4.33 52.66
CA THR A 95 -30.68 -4.94 53.61
C THR A 95 -29.89 -6.25 53.35
N THR A 96 -28.58 -6.11 53.61
CA THR A 96 -27.67 -6.95 54.43
C THR A 96 -26.81 -8.08 53.81
N SER A 97 -25.51 -7.74 53.73
CA SER A 97 -24.39 -8.38 54.46
C SER A 97 -23.69 -9.64 53.93
N LYS A 98 -22.36 -9.53 53.92
CA LYS A 98 -21.32 -10.51 53.62
C LYS A 98 -21.31 -11.69 54.60
N ARG A 99 -21.10 -12.94 54.15
CA ARG A 99 -20.10 -13.86 54.76
C ARG A 99 -19.80 -15.14 53.97
N ARG A 100 -18.50 -15.44 53.83
CA ARG A 100 -17.90 -16.74 53.47
C ARG A 100 -18.33 -17.87 54.43
N LYS A 101 -18.56 -19.08 53.91
CA LYS A 101 -18.05 -20.34 54.52
C LYS A 101 -18.03 -21.51 53.53
N ARG A 102 -16.92 -22.28 53.59
CA ARG A 102 -16.63 -23.54 52.89
C ARG A 102 -17.24 -24.76 53.60
N ARG A 103 -17.58 -25.79 52.81
CA ARG A 103 -17.63 -27.27 52.99
C ARG A 103 -18.89 -27.75 52.27
N GLY A 104 -18.91 -28.71 51.35
CA GLY A 104 -17.99 -29.80 51.01
C GLY A 104 -18.83 -31.06 50.88
N SER A 105 -19.02 -31.56 49.66
CA SER A 105 -19.45 -32.94 49.38
C SER A 105 -19.04 -33.32 47.96
N GLN A 106 -18.23 -34.37 47.89
CA GLN A 106 -17.73 -35.00 46.67
C GLN A 106 -18.82 -35.90 46.07
N THR A 107 -18.94 -35.90 44.75
CA THR A 107 -19.24 -37.11 43.96
C THR A 107 -18.33 -37.09 42.73
N PRO A 108 -17.69 -38.22 42.34
CA PRO A 108 -16.74 -38.24 41.24
C PRO A 108 -17.48 -38.56 39.94
N SER A 109 -17.50 -37.61 39.00
CA SER A 109 -17.94 -37.87 37.63
C SER A 109 -16.82 -37.48 36.66
N VAL A 110 -16.19 -38.53 36.14
CA VAL A 110 -15.51 -38.69 34.85
C VAL A 110 -15.20 -37.40 34.09
N ASP A 111 -13.89 -37.19 33.88
CA ASP A 111 -13.26 -36.18 33.02
C ASP A 111 -14.04 -35.90 31.73
N GLN A 112 -14.80 -34.80 31.73
CA GLN A 112 -15.03 -34.03 30.52
C GLN A 112 -14.29 -32.71 30.69
N ARG A 113 -13.17 -32.57 29.97
CA ARG A 113 -12.53 -31.27 29.79
C ARG A 113 -13.60 -30.28 29.31
N PRO A 114 -13.73 -29.10 29.91
CA PRO A 114 -14.66 -28.11 29.41
C PRO A 114 -14.17 -27.75 28.00
N VAL A 115 -14.96 -28.13 26.99
CA VAL A 115 -14.81 -27.60 25.65
C VAL A 115 -15.02 -26.09 25.79
N LYS A 116 -13.91 -25.35 25.87
CA LYS A 116 -13.91 -23.91 25.60
C LYS A 116 -14.63 -23.77 24.27
N ARG A 117 -15.85 -23.24 24.30
CA ARG A 117 -16.58 -22.82 23.11
C ARG A 117 -15.63 -21.93 22.32
N SER A 118 -15.03 -22.46 21.25
CA SER A 118 -14.16 -21.70 20.38
C SER A 118 -15.06 -20.74 19.60
N ARG A 119 -15.21 -19.52 20.11
CA ARG A 119 -15.69 -18.38 19.31
C ARG A 119 -14.58 -17.90 18.35
N GLY A 120 -13.92 -18.82 17.64
CA GLY A 120 -12.78 -18.49 16.80
C GLY A 120 -12.85 -19.30 15.53
N GLY A 121 -12.90 -18.62 14.38
CA GLY A 121 -12.91 -19.28 13.08
C GLY A 121 -11.69 -20.19 12.88
N SER A 122 -11.79 -21.07 11.89
CA SER A 122 -10.80 -22.12 11.64
C SER A 122 -9.54 -21.56 10.98
N ARG A 123 -8.40 -22.20 11.27
CA ARG A 123 -7.13 -22.01 10.53
C ARG A 123 -7.04 -23.04 9.42
N SER A 124 -6.45 -22.70 8.29
CA SER A 124 -6.15 -23.68 7.22
C SER A 124 -5.27 -24.83 7.74
N LEU A 125 -5.28 -25.96 7.04
CA LEU A 125 -4.46 -27.13 7.41
C LEU A 125 -2.96 -26.77 7.41
N LEU A 126 -2.51 -25.93 6.47
CA LEU A 126 -1.13 -25.48 6.44
C LEU A 126 -0.82 -24.49 7.56
N ALA A 127 -1.74 -23.59 7.91
CA ALA A 127 -1.55 -22.62 9.00
C ALA A 127 -1.53 -23.27 10.40
N GLN A 128 -1.99 -24.51 10.54
CA GLN A 128 -1.87 -25.30 11.77
C GLN A 128 -0.48 -25.91 11.96
N LYS A 129 0.27 -26.15 10.88
CA LYS A 129 1.64 -26.68 10.94
C LYS A 129 2.61 -25.59 11.38
N ASP A 130 3.70 -25.98 12.03
CA ASP A 130 4.85 -25.10 12.23
C ASP A 130 5.67 -24.97 10.96
N TYR A 131 6.37 -23.83 10.82
CA TYR A 131 7.15 -23.52 9.62
C TYR A 131 8.21 -24.58 9.31
N SER A 132 8.87 -25.13 10.33
CA SER A 132 9.87 -26.21 10.21
C SER A 132 9.28 -27.53 9.72
N GLY A 133 7.97 -27.75 9.92
CA GLY A 133 7.26 -28.94 9.47
C GLY A 133 6.70 -28.84 8.06
N LEU A 134 6.92 -27.72 7.36
CA LEU A 134 6.47 -27.53 5.98
C LEU A 134 7.47 -28.12 4.98
N THR A 135 6.96 -28.91 4.05
CA THR A 135 7.72 -29.38 2.89
C THR A 135 8.04 -28.23 1.92
N PRO A 136 9.06 -28.35 1.05
CA PRO A 136 9.34 -27.38 -0.01
C PRO A 136 8.13 -27.08 -0.91
N ALA A 137 7.29 -28.09 -1.17
CA ALA A 137 6.06 -27.92 -1.93
C ALA A 137 5.05 -27.05 -1.18
N GLU A 138 4.82 -27.32 0.10
CA GLU A 138 3.90 -26.52 0.94
C GLU A 138 4.39 -25.09 1.14
N LYS A 139 5.71 -24.86 1.18
CA LYS A 139 6.30 -23.52 1.20
C LYS A 139 6.15 -22.76 -0.12
N ALA A 140 5.80 -23.43 -1.21
CA ALA A 140 5.52 -22.78 -2.50
C ALA A 140 4.05 -22.35 -2.64
N VAL A 141 3.14 -22.92 -1.84
CA VAL A 141 1.68 -22.73 -1.95
C VAL A 141 1.26 -21.31 -1.55
N VAL A 142 0.29 -20.77 -2.28
CA VAL A 142 -0.50 -19.58 -1.92
C VAL A 142 -1.93 -20.05 -1.69
N GLU A 143 -2.36 -20.11 -0.44
CA GLU A 143 -3.73 -20.50 -0.09
C GLU A 143 -4.72 -19.36 -0.38
N ILE A 144 -5.92 -19.71 -0.86
CA ILE A 144 -7.07 -18.81 -0.95
C ILE A 144 -7.93 -19.07 0.30
N PRO A 145 -8.21 -18.06 1.13
CA PRO A 145 -8.98 -18.26 2.36
C PRO A 145 -10.44 -18.60 2.05
N GLU A 146 -10.99 -19.55 2.82
CA GLU A 146 -12.43 -19.80 2.84
C GLU A 146 -13.16 -18.78 3.72
N ASN A 147 -14.47 -18.64 3.53
CA ASN A 147 -15.27 -17.71 4.32
C ASN A 147 -15.19 -18.03 5.82
N GLY A 148 -14.91 -17.02 6.64
CA GLY A 148 -14.74 -17.17 8.10
C GLY A 148 -13.41 -17.78 8.55
N MET A 149 -12.47 -18.04 7.63
CA MET A 149 -11.12 -18.49 7.95
C MET A 149 -10.32 -17.36 8.61
N VAL A 150 -9.72 -17.61 9.77
CA VAL A 150 -8.97 -16.56 10.50
C VAL A 150 -7.49 -16.47 10.12
N SER A 151 -6.92 -17.54 9.56
CA SER A 151 -5.52 -17.56 9.15
C SER A 151 -5.24 -18.68 8.16
N TRP A 152 -4.44 -18.37 7.15
CA TRP A 152 -3.96 -19.27 6.09
C TRP A 152 -2.47 -18.99 5.82
N ARG A 153 -1.88 -19.62 4.81
CA ARG A 153 -0.47 -19.46 4.44
C ARG A 153 -0.27 -19.03 3.00
N HIS A 154 0.64 -18.08 2.82
CA HIS A 154 1.23 -17.70 1.54
C HIS A 154 2.73 -17.94 1.58
N HIS A 155 3.25 -18.75 0.67
CA HIS A 155 4.67 -19.11 0.58
C HIS A 155 5.30 -19.54 1.92
N GLY A 156 4.56 -20.34 2.70
CA GLY A 156 4.99 -20.78 4.02
C GLY A 156 4.91 -19.73 5.13
N ILE A 157 4.40 -18.52 4.88
CA ILE A 157 4.17 -17.48 5.89
C ILE A 157 2.70 -17.50 6.29
N ARG A 158 2.39 -17.54 7.59
CA ARG A 158 1.02 -17.35 8.07
C ARG A 158 0.57 -15.93 7.79
N VAL A 159 -0.61 -15.79 7.22
CA VAL A 159 -1.30 -14.52 7.01
C VAL A 159 -2.66 -14.57 7.70
N LYS A 160 -3.23 -13.39 7.94
CA LYS A 160 -4.58 -13.20 8.47
C LYS A 160 -5.23 -12.00 7.78
N HIS A 161 -6.55 -11.91 7.83
CA HIS A 161 -7.25 -10.68 7.47
C HIS A 161 -6.68 -9.50 8.27
N VAL A 162 -6.63 -8.33 7.64
CA VAL A 162 -6.10 -7.15 8.32
C VAL A 162 -7.09 -6.74 9.42
N ASP A 163 -6.59 -6.57 10.64
CA ASP A 163 -7.42 -6.47 11.84
C ASP A 163 -8.51 -5.38 11.72
N PRO A 164 -9.81 -5.71 11.91
CA PRO A 164 -10.88 -4.72 11.99
C PRO A 164 -10.80 -3.86 13.27
N SER A 165 -10.13 -4.33 14.33
CA SER A 165 -10.08 -3.63 15.62
C SER A 165 -9.14 -2.42 15.62
N SER A 166 -8.34 -2.24 14.57
CA SER A 166 -7.67 -0.96 14.30
C SER A 166 -8.75 -0.01 13.78
N THR A 167 -9.22 0.86 14.66
CA THR A 167 -10.44 1.69 14.61
C THR A 167 -10.59 2.65 13.41
N LYS A 168 -9.83 2.50 12.33
CA LYS A 168 -9.94 3.36 11.14
C LYS A 168 -9.83 2.52 9.87
N ASN A 169 -10.99 2.17 9.34
CA ASN A 169 -11.27 1.71 7.98
C ASN A 169 -10.99 0.22 7.70
N SER A 170 -11.99 -0.45 7.15
CA SER A 170 -11.82 -1.67 6.36
C SER A 170 -10.87 -1.42 5.20
N GLN A 171 -10.26 -2.47 4.67
CA GLN A 171 -9.47 -2.34 3.43
C GLN A 171 -10.33 -1.74 2.31
N THR A 172 -9.69 -0.98 1.41
CA THR A 172 -10.34 -0.48 0.19
C THR A 172 -10.89 -1.66 -0.61
N LEU A 173 -12.17 -1.58 -0.99
CA LEU A 173 -12.89 -2.67 -1.64
C LEU A 173 -12.15 -3.20 -2.88
N GLY A 174 -12.02 -4.53 -2.96
CA GLY A 174 -11.35 -5.23 -4.05
C GLY A 174 -9.83 -5.38 -3.92
N LEU A 175 -9.18 -4.62 -3.04
CA LEU A 175 -7.74 -4.75 -2.81
C LEU A 175 -7.43 -5.91 -1.84
N PRO A 176 -6.22 -6.50 -1.92
CA PRO A 176 -5.79 -7.55 -0.99
C PRO A 176 -5.97 -7.15 0.49
N ASP A 177 -6.76 -7.93 1.23
CA ASP A 177 -7.05 -7.70 2.65
C ASP A 177 -6.41 -8.79 3.52
N TYR A 178 -5.07 -8.86 3.48
CA TYR A 178 -4.32 -9.73 4.37
C TYR A 178 -2.99 -9.11 4.83
N SER A 179 -2.53 -9.58 5.99
CA SER A 179 -1.28 -9.19 6.61
C SER A 179 -0.53 -10.41 7.15
N PRO A 180 0.82 -10.41 7.08
CA PRO A 180 1.64 -11.42 7.73
C PRO A 180 1.38 -11.52 9.23
N ASN A 181 1.40 -12.73 9.76
CA ASN A 181 1.35 -12.97 11.18
C ASN A 181 2.64 -12.46 11.84
N ARG A 182 2.49 -11.75 12.97
CA ARG A 182 3.62 -11.17 13.71
C ARG A 182 4.74 -12.17 14.05
N HIS A 183 4.40 -13.44 14.28
CA HIS A 183 5.36 -14.46 14.67
C HIS A 183 6.19 -14.98 13.48
N ASP A 184 5.75 -14.73 12.25
CA ASP A 184 6.43 -15.19 11.03
C ASP A 184 7.21 -14.04 10.35
N LEU A 185 7.23 -12.83 10.94
CA LEU A 185 7.91 -11.66 10.35
C LEU A 185 9.43 -11.85 10.18
N ALA A 186 10.07 -12.59 11.10
CA ALA A 186 11.50 -12.89 10.99
C ALA A 186 11.81 -13.71 9.72
N LEU A 187 10.91 -14.61 9.34
CA LEU A 187 11.04 -15.40 8.11
C LEU A 187 10.96 -14.50 6.88
N LEU A 188 10.00 -13.57 6.83
CA LEU A 188 9.88 -12.61 5.74
C LEU A 188 11.11 -11.72 5.61
N LYS A 189 11.58 -11.19 6.74
CA LYS A 189 12.76 -10.32 6.80
C LYS A 189 14.01 -11.02 6.26
N ALA A 190 14.16 -12.31 6.52
CA ALA A 190 15.29 -13.11 6.04
C ALA A 190 15.25 -13.41 4.52
N ARG A 191 14.10 -13.23 3.86
CA ARG A 191 13.92 -13.48 2.41
C ARG A 191 14.25 -12.28 1.53
N PHE A 192 14.45 -11.11 2.13
CA PHE A 192 14.59 -9.86 1.40
C PHE A 192 16.06 -9.51 1.14
N SER A 193 16.39 -9.20 -0.12
CA SER A 193 17.62 -8.52 -0.49
C SER A 193 17.31 -7.05 -0.83
N PRO A 194 17.88 -6.08 -0.10
CA PRO A 194 17.78 -4.66 -0.42
C PRO A 194 18.32 -4.33 -1.81
N GLU A 195 19.39 -5.01 -2.24
CA GLU A 195 20.07 -4.79 -3.51
C GLU A 195 19.20 -5.25 -4.68
N ASP A 196 18.63 -6.46 -4.59
CA ASP A 196 17.70 -6.97 -5.61
C ASP A 196 16.46 -6.09 -5.74
N PHE A 197 15.91 -5.67 -4.61
CA PHE A 197 14.76 -4.77 -4.59
C PHE A 197 15.13 -3.39 -5.15
N HIS A 198 16.32 -2.86 -4.84
CA HIS A 198 16.77 -1.61 -5.41
C HIS A 198 16.92 -1.69 -6.93
N ARG A 199 17.54 -2.77 -7.44
CA ARG A 199 17.67 -3.02 -8.88
C ARG A 199 16.31 -3.11 -9.56
N LEU A 200 15.33 -3.77 -8.96
CA LEU A 200 13.96 -3.80 -9.47
C LEU A 200 13.37 -2.39 -9.55
N LEU A 201 13.57 -1.55 -8.52
CA LEU A 201 13.07 -0.18 -8.53
C LEU A 201 13.77 0.69 -9.59
N THR A 202 15.07 0.54 -9.82
CA THR A 202 15.82 1.40 -10.76
C THR A 202 15.74 0.94 -12.20
N ASN A 203 15.76 -0.37 -12.45
CA ASN A 203 15.89 -0.90 -13.80
C ASN A 203 14.52 -1.12 -14.44
N MET A 204 13.54 -1.64 -13.69
CA MET A 204 12.20 -1.89 -14.23
C MET A 204 11.27 -0.71 -14.03
N MET A 205 11.46 0.08 -12.97
CA MET A 205 10.56 1.18 -12.59
C MET A 205 9.08 0.77 -12.66
N PRO A 206 8.66 -0.30 -11.96
CA PRO A 206 7.38 -0.98 -12.21
C PRO A 206 6.14 -0.09 -12.04
N TRP A 207 6.26 1.01 -11.31
CA TRP A 207 5.20 1.99 -11.17
C TRP A 207 4.93 2.81 -12.44
N ARG A 208 5.96 3.04 -13.28
CA ARG A 208 5.79 3.71 -14.58
C ARG A 208 5.02 2.79 -15.51
N GLN A 209 5.45 1.53 -15.61
CA GLN A 209 4.71 0.52 -16.37
C GLN A 209 3.28 0.38 -15.88
N MET A 210 3.04 0.30 -14.56
CA MET A 210 1.68 0.25 -13.99
C MET A 210 0.82 1.45 -14.42
N TYR A 211 1.40 2.64 -14.55
CA TYR A 211 0.69 3.84 -15.00
C TYR A 211 0.46 3.87 -16.52
N ASP A 212 1.45 3.42 -17.29
CA ASP A 212 1.35 3.38 -18.75
C ASP A 212 0.29 2.36 -19.19
N ASP A 213 0.24 1.20 -18.53
CA ASP A 213 -0.69 0.10 -18.78
C ASP A 213 -2.09 0.32 -18.16
N ARG A 214 -2.32 1.44 -17.48
CA ARG A 214 -3.58 1.69 -16.76
C ARG A 214 -4.79 1.71 -17.70
N VAL A 215 -5.98 1.54 -17.13
CA VAL A 215 -7.23 1.70 -17.89
C VAL A 215 -7.42 3.17 -18.28
N LYS A 216 -7.49 3.45 -19.59
CA LYS A 216 -7.68 4.80 -20.16
C LYS A 216 -9.06 4.95 -20.81
N VAL A 217 -10.05 4.24 -20.32
CA VAL A 217 -11.40 4.18 -20.89
C VAL A 217 -12.41 4.35 -19.77
N LEU A 218 -13.47 5.11 -20.01
CA LEU A 218 -14.60 5.23 -19.10
C LEU A 218 -15.59 4.08 -19.32
N TYR A 219 -15.92 3.37 -18.26
CA TYR A 219 -16.80 2.20 -18.28
C TYR A 219 -18.24 2.54 -17.94
N PHE A 220 -18.45 3.59 -17.12
CA PHE A 220 -19.76 3.91 -16.55
C PHE A 220 -20.29 5.28 -16.98
N HIS A 221 -19.46 6.11 -17.60
CA HIS A 221 -19.82 7.47 -18.02
C HIS A 221 -19.33 7.78 -19.43
N ARG A 222 -20.03 8.69 -20.11
CA ARG A 222 -19.60 9.29 -21.37
C ARG A 222 -19.06 10.68 -21.12
N LEU A 223 -18.02 11.08 -21.85
CA LEU A 223 -17.39 12.40 -21.71
C LEU A 223 -18.38 13.53 -22.00
N GLU A 224 -19.29 13.34 -22.95
CA GLU A 224 -20.31 14.35 -23.31
C GLU A 224 -21.32 14.62 -22.18
N ASP A 225 -21.47 13.68 -21.24
CA ASP A 225 -22.40 13.78 -20.11
C ASP A 225 -21.72 14.33 -18.83
N LEU A 226 -20.41 14.53 -18.86
CA LEU A 226 -19.66 15.06 -17.72
C LEU A 226 -19.77 16.58 -17.66
N SER A 227 -19.95 17.10 -16.45
CA SER A 227 -19.82 18.52 -16.17
C SER A 227 -18.34 18.96 -16.20
N ASP A 228 -18.09 20.26 -16.38
CA ASP A 228 -16.74 20.83 -16.32
C ASP A 228 -16.00 20.47 -15.01
N ALA A 229 -16.73 20.37 -13.90
CA ALA A 229 -16.17 19.97 -12.60
C ALA A 229 -15.72 18.50 -12.58
N GLU A 230 -16.44 17.62 -13.26
CA GLU A 230 -16.12 16.19 -13.38
C GLU A 230 -14.97 15.96 -14.36
N VAL A 231 -14.94 16.68 -15.48
CA VAL A 231 -13.79 16.67 -16.41
C VAL A 231 -12.53 17.13 -15.68
N LYS A 232 -12.60 18.27 -14.98
CA LYS A 232 -11.48 18.76 -14.18
C LYS A 232 -11.05 17.78 -13.09
N PHE A 233 -11.99 17.05 -12.48
CA PHE A 233 -11.66 15.99 -11.53
C PHE A 233 -10.86 14.87 -12.20
N LEU A 234 -11.26 14.42 -13.39
CA LEU A 234 -10.52 13.39 -14.13
C LEU A 234 -9.09 13.87 -14.44
N ASP A 235 -8.92 15.08 -14.95
CA ASP A 235 -7.61 15.66 -15.24
C ASP A 235 -6.72 15.71 -13.98
N GLU A 236 -7.25 16.25 -12.88
CA GLU A 236 -6.52 16.32 -11.61
C GLU A 236 -6.19 14.93 -11.05
N MET A 237 -7.07 13.94 -11.24
CA MET A 237 -6.80 12.56 -10.82
C MET A 237 -5.71 11.92 -11.68
N ILE A 238 -5.70 12.14 -13.00
CA ILE A 238 -4.67 11.63 -13.92
C ILE A 238 -3.31 12.18 -13.53
N ASP A 239 -3.21 13.49 -13.34
CA ASP A 239 -1.98 14.15 -12.86
C ASP A 239 -1.55 13.61 -11.49
N PHE A 240 -2.50 13.45 -10.57
CA PHE A 240 -2.23 12.91 -9.25
C PHE A 240 -1.72 11.46 -9.31
N MET A 241 -2.32 10.61 -10.15
CA MET A 241 -1.91 9.22 -10.34
C MET A 241 -0.52 9.14 -10.98
N ASN A 242 -0.24 9.95 -12.00
CA ASN A 242 1.05 9.99 -12.68
C ASN A 242 2.16 10.38 -11.69
N GLY A 243 2.01 11.56 -11.06
CA GLY A 243 3.00 12.12 -10.15
C GLY A 243 3.21 11.31 -8.87
N ASN A 244 2.24 10.46 -8.49
CA ASN A 244 2.34 9.63 -7.28
C ASN A 244 2.35 8.13 -7.57
N SER A 245 2.51 7.70 -8.83
CA SER A 245 2.44 6.30 -9.27
C SER A 245 3.33 5.37 -8.46
N ARG A 246 4.55 5.83 -8.13
CA ARG A 246 5.49 5.09 -7.27
C ARG A 246 4.92 4.85 -5.87
N ALA A 247 4.23 5.81 -5.28
CA ALA A 247 3.62 5.67 -3.97
C ALA A 247 2.41 4.72 -3.99
N PHE A 248 1.60 4.75 -5.06
CA PHE A 248 0.54 3.77 -5.30
C PHE A 248 1.12 2.36 -5.39
N TRP A 249 2.11 2.16 -6.27
CA TRP A 249 2.75 0.86 -6.46
C TRP A 249 3.37 0.34 -5.15
N ASN A 250 4.09 1.20 -4.42
CA ASN A 250 4.70 0.83 -3.14
C ASN A 250 3.68 0.39 -2.09
N ALA A 251 2.52 1.05 -2.04
CA ALA A 251 1.46 0.72 -1.10
C ALA A 251 0.72 -0.56 -1.50
N LEU A 252 0.64 -0.85 -2.80
CA LEU A 252 0.06 -2.08 -3.35
C LEU A 252 1.04 -3.27 -3.34
N HIS A 253 2.35 -3.03 -3.15
CA HIS A 253 3.42 -4.04 -3.17
C HIS A 253 4.32 -3.94 -1.94
N TRP A 254 3.71 -3.95 -0.76
CA TRP A 254 4.43 -3.70 0.49
C TRP A 254 5.22 -4.92 0.97
N ILE A 255 6.55 -4.79 1.01
CA ILE A 255 7.44 -5.86 1.48
C ILE A 255 7.92 -5.51 2.89
N ILE A 256 7.86 -6.49 3.80
CA ILE A 256 8.41 -6.35 5.15
C ILE A 256 9.87 -6.81 5.15
N PHE A 257 10.75 -5.94 5.61
CA PHE A 257 12.16 -6.24 5.77
C PHE A 257 12.75 -5.50 6.97
N LEU A 258 13.98 -5.86 7.37
CA LEU A 258 14.70 -5.11 8.39
C LEU A 258 15.35 -3.90 7.72
N PRO A 259 15.05 -2.68 8.19
CA PRO A 259 15.65 -1.48 7.61
C PRO A 259 17.16 -1.41 7.89
N GLY A 260 17.71 -2.15 8.86
CA GLY A 260 19.14 -2.10 9.17
C GLY A 260 19.57 -0.77 9.78
N ASP A 261 20.84 -0.43 9.63
CA ASP A 261 21.42 0.84 10.10
C ASP A 261 20.90 2.03 9.29
N VAL A 262 20.94 3.23 9.87
CA VAL A 262 20.37 4.47 9.30
C VAL A 262 20.88 4.77 7.88
N ASP A 263 22.14 4.46 7.59
CA ASP A 263 22.74 4.76 6.28
C ASP A 263 22.63 3.60 5.28
N SER A 264 22.11 2.46 5.72
CA SER A 264 21.95 1.30 4.85
C SER A 264 20.93 1.56 3.75
N LEU A 265 21.13 0.89 2.61
CA LEU A 265 20.22 0.94 1.47
C LEU A 265 18.79 0.54 1.88
N ALA A 266 18.66 -0.47 2.73
CA ALA A 266 17.38 -0.92 3.27
C ALA A 266 16.67 0.21 4.04
N TYR A 267 17.37 0.92 4.93
CA TYR A 267 16.78 2.01 5.70
C TYR A 267 16.30 3.14 4.80
N LYS A 268 17.14 3.56 3.84
CA LYS A 268 16.81 4.59 2.85
C LYS A 268 15.55 4.22 2.05
N ILE A 269 15.46 2.99 1.55
CA ILE A 269 14.28 2.49 0.83
C ILE A 269 13.04 2.51 1.74
N HIS A 270 13.16 1.95 2.94
CA HIS A 270 12.03 1.84 3.87
C HIS A 270 11.48 3.22 4.25
N THR A 271 12.35 4.14 4.64
CA THR A 271 11.96 5.49 5.09
C THR A 271 11.33 6.30 3.95
N ARG A 272 11.90 6.27 2.75
CA ARG A 272 11.32 6.92 1.56
C ARG A 272 9.93 6.38 1.25
N ARG A 273 9.77 5.05 1.24
CA ARG A 273 8.47 4.40 0.97
C ARG A 273 7.42 4.76 2.02
N ARG A 274 7.78 4.75 3.30
CA ARG A 274 6.86 5.09 4.40
C ARG A 274 6.42 6.54 4.33
N LYS A 275 7.35 7.48 4.19
CA LYS A 275 7.04 8.93 4.05
C LYS A 275 6.11 9.20 2.87
N ALA A 276 6.43 8.62 1.70
CA ALA A 276 5.60 8.77 0.51
C ALA A 276 4.20 8.17 0.71
N GLN A 277 4.11 6.99 1.33
CA GLN A 277 2.82 6.34 1.59
C GLN A 277 1.92 7.18 2.49
N GLU A 278 2.45 7.69 3.61
CA GLU A 278 1.68 8.52 4.55
C GLU A 278 1.25 9.85 3.92
N SER A 279 2.14 10.51 3.17
CA SER A 279 1.86 11.78 2.49
C SER A 279 0.80 11.62 1.40
N VAL A 280 0.98 10.65 0.49
CA VAL A 280 0.09 10.44 -0.65
C VAL A 280 -1.27 9.92 -0.19
N SER A 281 -1.33 9.07 0.83
CA SER A 281 -2.60 8.61 1.42
C SER A 281 -3.47 9.79 1.90
N LYS A 282 -2.87 10.74 2.63
CA LYS A 282 -3.57 11.96 3.11
C LYS A 282 -4.01 12.86 1.95
N ARG A 283 -3.14 13.06 0.96
CA ARG A 283 -3.43 13.88 -0.22
C ARG A 283 -4.55 13.27 -1.07
N ALA A 284 -4.54 11.95 -1.28
CA ALA A 284 -5.58 11.22 -2.00
C ALA A 284 -6.95 11.35 -1.30
N ALA A 285 -6.99 11.14 0.02
CA ALA A 285 -8.23 11.30 0.79
C ALA A 285 -8.77 12.74 0.73
N THR A 286 -7.88 13.74 0.78
CA THR A 286 -8.24 15.16 0.67
C THR A 286 -8.77 15.49 -0.72
N LEU A 287 -8.11 14.99 -1.77
CA LEU A 287 -8.50 15.20 -3.17
C LEU A 287 -9.90 14.64 -3.43
N VAL A 288 -10.15 13.39 -3.03
CA VAL A 288 -11.46 12.75 -3.15
C VAL A 288 -12.53 13.52 -2.37
N LYS A 289 -12.25 13.88 -1.11
CA LYS A 289 -13.21 14.63 -0.28
C LYS A 289 -13.57 15.99 -0.89
N ARG A 290 -12.58 16.73 -1.40
CA ARG A 290 -12.77 18.02 -2.07
C ARG A 290 -13.71 17.89 -3.26
N HIS A 291 -13.50 16.90 -4.10
CA HIS A 291 -14.32 16.71 -5.32
C HIS A 291 -15.73 16.23 -5.01
N LYS A 292 -15.90 15.37 -4.01
CA LYS A 292 -17.25 15.03 -3.50
C LYS A 292 -18.01 16.26 -2.99
N GLN A 293 -17.32 17.18 -2.31
CA GLN A 293 -17.92 18.45 -1.86
C GLN A 293 -18.26 19.41 -3.00
N ASN A 294 -17.51 19.34 -4.10
CA ASN A 294 -17.76 20.14 -5.31
C ASN A 294 -18.84 19.54 -6.22
N GLY A 295 -19.52 18.46 -5.80
CA GLY A 295 -20.64 17.88 -6.53
C GLY A 295 -20.25 16.82 -7.58
N VAL A 296 -19.00 16.35 -7.61
CA VAL A 296 -18.62 15.20 -8.46
C VAL A 296 -19.39 13.97 -8.00
N ARG A 297 -20.04 13.28 -8.95
CA ARG A 297 -20.87 12.11 -8.68
C ARG A 297 -20.06 10.93 -8.15
N GLU A 298 -20.65 10.17 -7.22
CA GLU A 298 -19.96 9.06 -6.56
C GLU A 298 -19.51 7.97 -7.55
N SER A 299 -20.33 7.68 -8.57
CA SER A 299 -20.05 6.67 -9.58
C SER A 299 -18.75 6.92 -10.35
N LEU A 300 -18.32 8.18 -10.49
CA LEU A 300 -17.09 8.51 -11.21
C LEU A 300 -15.82 8.07 -10.46
N PHE A 301 -15.87 7.98 -9.12
CA PHE A 301 -14.78 7.44 -8.30
C PHE A 301 -14.67 5.91 -8.39
N HIS A 302 -15.64 5.26 -9.04
CA HIS A 302 -15.62 3.83 -9.29
C HIS A 302 -15.11 3.46 -10.68
N GLU A 303 -14.85 4.45 -11.55
CA GLU A 303 -14.26 4.21 -12.86
C GLU A 303 -12.94 3.45 -12.74
N PRO A 304 -12.70 2.39 -13.55
CA PRO A 304 -11.46 1.63 -13.46
C PRO A 304 -10.20 2.46 -13.75
N GLY A 305 -10.33 3.52 -14.56
CA GLY A 305 -9.24 4.46 -14.82
C GLY A 305 -8.92 5.39 -13.65
N VAL A 306 -9.77 5.46 -12.62
CA VAL A 306 -9.58 6.29 -11.43
C VAL A 306 -9.02 5.43 -10.29
N TRP A 307 -7.71 5.45 -10.11
CA TRP A 307 -7.05 4.59 -9.13
C TRP A 307 -7.47 4.86 -7.70
N LYS A 308 -7.65 3.78 -6.95
CA LYS A 308 -7.98 3.83 -5.52
C LYS A 308 -6.71 3.64 -4.70
N TYR A 309 -6.46 4.59 -3.81
CA TYR A 309 -5.36 4.45 -2.85
C TYR A 309 -5.78 3.44 -1.76
N PRO A 310 -4.92 2.45 -1.41
CA PRO A 310 -5.25 1.48 -0.39
C PRO A 310 -5.39 2.13 0.99
N ALA A 311 -6.45 1.79 1.72
CA ALA A 311 -6.63 2.19 3.12
C ALA A 311 -5.55 1.57 4.01
N LYS A 312 -5.11 0.34 3.69
CA LYS A 312 -4.02 -0.37 4.34
C LYS A 312 -3.07 -0.93 3.28
N VAL A 313 -1.77 -0.88 3.52
CA VAL A 313 -0.77 -1.41 2.57
C VAL A 313 -1.04 -2.89 2.25
N CYS A 314 -0.93 -3.25 0.97
CA CYS A 314 -1.14 -4.61 0.48
C CYS A 314 0.18 -5.36 0.52
N HIS A 315 0.28 -6.37 1.38
CA HIS A 315 1.54 -7.07 1.61
C HIS A 315 1.92 -7.96 0.44
N TRP A 316 3.16 -7.86 -0.03
CA TRP A 316 3.77 -8.79 -0.96
C TRP A 316 4.60 -9.81 -0.17
N ILE A 317 4.12 -11.06 -0.16
CA ILE A 317 4.77 -12.18 0.51
C ILE A 317 5.82 -12.78 -0.43
N LEU A 318 7.11 -12.59 -0.12
CA LEU A 318 8.19 -13.16 -0.92
C LEU A 318 8.25 -14.68 -0.76
N LYS A 319 8.59 -15.37 -1.85
CA LYS A 319 8.75 -16.84 -1.86
C LYS A 319 9.84 -17.29 -0.92
N ASP A 320 9.68 -18.51 -0.41
CA ASP A 320 10.74 -19.12 0.37
C ASP A 320 11.93 -19.55 -0.51
N PRO A 321 13.19 -19.26 -0.12
CA PRO A 321 14.36 -19.70 -0.86
C PRO A 321 14.47 -21.22 -1.00
N SER A 322 13.90 -21.99 -0.07
CA SER A 322 13.87 -23.46 -0.12
C SER A 322 12.68 -24.05 -0.88
N ALA A 323 11.80 -23.20 -1.45
CA ALA A 323 10.70 -23.67 -2.28
C ALA A 323 11.21 -24.34 -3.57
N LEU A 324 10.42 -25.26 -4.14
CA LEU A 324 10.78 -26.11 -5.29
C LEU A 324 11.38 -25.37 -6.50
N GLN A 325 11.09 -24.07 -6.66
CA GLN A 325 11.62 -23.23 -7.72
C GLN A 325 11.98 -21.85 -7.15
N SER A 326 13.27 -21.53 -7.16
CA SER A 326 13.73 -20.17 -6.92
C SER A 326 13.42 -19.32 -8.16
N HIS A 327 12.82 -18.15 -7.93
CA HIS A 327 12.48 -17.20 -8.97
C HIS A 327 13.15 -15.87 -8.65
N SER A 328 13.58 -15.12 -9.67
CA SER A 328 14.02 -13.74 -9.49
C SER A 328 12.89 -12.92 -8.87
N LEU A 329 13.24 -11.81 -8.22
CA LEU A 329 12.26 -10.90 -7.64
C LEU A 329 11.28 -10.35 -8.70
N GLU A 330 11.79 -10.10 -9.90
CA GLU A 330 11.02 -9.63 -11.07
C GLU A 330 9.98 -10.68 -11.50
N GLU A 331 10.37 -11.95 -11.57
CA GLU A 331 9.45 -13.03 -11.90
C GLU A 331 8.43 -13.27 -10.79
N GLN A 332 8.81 -13.08 -9.53
CA GLN A 332 7.86 -13.10 -8.42
C GLN A 332 6.84 -11.96 -8.52
N LEU A 333 7.25 -10.75 -8.93
CA LEU A 333 6.36 -9.62 -9.15
C LEU A 333 5.34 -9.94 -10.23
N ARG A 334 5.80 -10.35 -11.43
CA ARG A 334 4.88 -10.66 -12.55
C ARG A 334 3.84 -11.72 -12.16
N ARG A 335 4.26 -12.76 -11.44
CA ARG A 335 3.35 -13.82 -11.00
C ARG A 335 2.36 -13.35 -9.95
N LEU A 336 2.77 -12.45 -9.05
CA LEU A 336 1.87 -11.82 -8.09
C LEU A 336 0.82 -10.97 -8.82
N ASP A 337 1.26 -10.15 -9.77
CA ASP A 337 0.39 -9.23 -10.50
C ASP A 337 -0.64 -9.96 -11.38
N ILE A 338 -0.25 -11.07 -11.99
CA ILE A 338 -1.18 -11.96 -12.72
C ILE A 338 -2.19 -12.60 -11.76
N ALA A 339 -1.76 -13.03 -10.58
CA ALA A 339 -2.63 -13.69 -9.61
C ALA A 339 -3.56 -12.72 -8.87
N GLU A 340 -3.14 -11.47 -8.69
CA GLU A 340 -3.85 -10.43 -7.94
C GLU A 340 -3.93 -9.13 -8.76
N PRO A 341 -4.71 -9.08 -9.86
CA PRO A 341 -4.74 -7.93 -10.78
C PRO A 341 -5.21 -6.61 -10.14
N ALA A 342 -5.86 -6.67 -8.98
CA ALA A 342 -6.21 -5.50 -8.18
C ALA A 342 -4.99 -4.66 -7.76
N ARG A 343 -3.79 -5.28 -7.65
CA ARG A 343 -2.53 -4.56 -7.36
C ARG A 343 -2.10 -3.63 -8.48
N LEU A 344 -2.55 -3.90 -9.70
CA LEU A 344 -2.35 -3.06 -10.88
C LEU A 344 -3.65 -2.32 -11.26
N GLN A 345 -4.51 -2.06 -10.26
CA GLN A 345 -5.76 -1.32 -10.45
C GLN A 345 -6.63 -1.93 -11.56
N TRP A 346 -6.66 -3.27 -11.65
CA TRP A 346 -7.47 -4.04 -12.61
C TRP A 346 -7.16 -3.80 -14.09
N ALA A 347 -5.98 -3.24 -14.40
CA ALA A 347 -5.53 -3.01 -15.77
C ALA A 347 -5.53 -4.30 -16.62
N HIS A 348 -4.96 -5.38 -16.08
CA HIS A 348 -4.77 -6.65 -16.81
C HIS A 348 -5.88 -7.69 -16.59
N CYS A 349 -7.07 -7.29 -16.13
CA CYS A 349 -8.21 -8.19 -16.10
C CYS A 349 -8.58 -8.66 -17.52
N VAL A 350 -8.92 -9.96 -17.65
CA VAL A 350 -9.22 -10.58 -18.95
C VAL A 350 -10.59 -10.15 -19.48
N SER A 351 -11.55 -9.95 -18.58
CA SER A 351 -12.92 -9.56 -18.90
C SER A 351 -13.34 -8.29 -18.17
N ASP A 352 -14.40 -7.66 -18.67
CA ASP A 352 -15.02 -6.53 -17.99
C ASP A 352 -15.65 -6.95 -16.67
N ASP A 353 -16.28 -8.13 -16.62
CA ASP A 353 -16.84 -8.70 -15.39
C ASP A 353 -15.78 -8.81 -14.29
N ASP A 354 -14.58 -9.32 -14.61
CA ASP A 354 -13.47 -9.38 -13.65
C ASP A 354 -12.99 -7.99 -13.21
N ARG A 355 -13.01 -7.02 -14.13
CA ARG A 355 -12.57 -5.64 -13.87
C ARG A 355 -13.52 -4.92 -12.92
N ILE A 356 -14.84 -5.12 -13.09
CA ILE A 356 -15.86 -4.42 -12.31
C ILE A 356 -16.40 -5.24 -11.12
N ALA A 357 -15.99 -6.49 -10.94
CA ALA A 357 -16.45 -7.37 -9.85
C ALA A 357 -16.29 -6.75 -8.44
N HIS A 358 -15.34 -5.84 -8.28
CA HIS A 358 -15.07 -5.15 -7.01
C HIS A 358 -15.90 -3.88 -6.81
N VAL A 359 -16.62 -3.42 -7.84
CA VAL A 359 -17.44 -2.21 -7.81
C VAL A 359 -18.81 -2.55 -7.18
N PRO A 360 -19.45 -1.65 -6.42
CA PRO A 360 -20.81 -1.88 -5.90
C PRO A 360 -21.80 -2.23 -7.01
N VAL A 361 -22.73 -3.14 -6.70
CA VAL A 361 -23.69 -3.71 -7.67
C VAL A 361 -24.53 -2.62 -8.33
N GLU A 362 -24.83 -1.54 -7.60
CA GLU A 362 -25.62 -0.40 -8.08
C GLU A 362 -24.95 0.35 -9.25
N ILE A 363 -23.62 0.24 -9.37
CA ILE A 363 -22.86 0.86 -10.48
C ILE A 363 -22.78 -0.08 -11.68
N HIS A 364 -23.00 -1.40 -11.51
CA HIS A 364 -22.90 -2.36 -12.62
C HIS A 364 -23.94 -2.06 -13.70
N ASP A 365 -25.11 -1.55 -13.31
CA ASP A 365 -26.18 -1.13 -14.22
C ASP A 365 -25.80 0.05 -15.12
N LEU A 366 -24.70 0.76 -14.81
CA LEU A 366 -24.19 1.88 -15.61
C LEU A 366 -23.19 1.44 -16.69
N LEU A 367 -22.87 0.15 -16.80
CA LEU A 367 -21.84 -0.33 -17.72
C LEU A 367 -22.20 -0.02 -19.18
N ILE A 368 -21.33 0.74 -19.83
CA ILE A 368 -21.44 1.12 -21.24
C ILE A 368 -20.90 -0.02 -22.13
N PRO A 369 -21.56 -0.35 -23.26
CA PRO A 369 -21.05 -1.29 -24.25
C PRO A 369 -19.64 -0.91 -24.75
N ALA A 370 -18.76 -1.89 -24.94
CA ALA A 370 -17.34 -1.65 -25.21
C ALA A 370 -17.07 -0.78 -26.46
N ASP A 371 -17.93 -0.83 -27.46
CA ASP A 371 -17.86 -0.06 -28.71
C ASP A 371 -18.28 1.41 -28.56
N GLN A 372 -18.85 1.78 -27.41
CA GLN A 372 -19.42 3.10 -27.13
C GLN A 372 -18.69 3.84 -26.00
N ARG A 373 -17.61 3.26 -25.47
CA ARG A 373 -16.86 3.84 -24.37
C ARG A 373 -15.93 4.94 -24.85
N ASP A 374 -15.84 6.00 -24.06
CA ASP A 374 -14.96 7.12 -24.35
C ASP A 374 -13.58 6.91 -23.73
N PHE A 375 -12.55 7.42 -24.41
CA PHE A 375 -11.17 7.37 -23.94
C PHE A 375 -10.85 8.55 -23.03
N ILE A 376 -10.11 8.27 -21.97
CA ILE A 376 -9.48 9.27 -21.13
C ILE A 376 -8.20 9.71 -21.85
N SER A 377 -8.17 10.96 -22.34
CA SER A 377 -6.98 11.52 -23.01
C SER A 377 -5.86 11.74 -22.00
N ASP A 378 -4.62 11.39 -22.38
CA ASP A 378 -3.40 11.77 -21.65
C ASP A 378 -2.90 13.14 -22.13
N ASP A 379 -3.38 13.61 -23.28
CA ASP A 379 -3.07 14.90 -23.85
C ASP A 379 -4.03 15.94 -23.29
N ALA A 380 -3.49 16.95 -22.60
CA ALA A 380 -4.22 18.17 -22.32
C ALA A 380 -4.62 18.84 -23.64
N PRO A 381 -5.83 19.42 -23.74
CA PRO A 381 -6.24 20.17 -24.92
C PRO A 381 -5.33 21.37 -25.23
#